data_AF-A0A8X6KS99-F1
#
_entry.id   AF-A0A8X6KS99-F1
#
_cell.length_a   1.000
_cell.length_b   1.000
_cell.length_c   1.000
_cell.angle_alpha   90.00
_cell.angle_beta   90.00
_cell.angle_gamma   90.00
#
_symmetry.space_group_name_H-M   'P 1'
#
loop_
_entity.id
_entity.type
_entity.pdbx_description
1 polymer ?
#
loop_
_entity_poly.entity_id
_entity_poly.type
_entity_poly.pdbx_seq_one_letter_code
_entity_poly.pdbx_strand_id
1 'polypeptide(L)'
;MRTVGQGFWGIKHFCTAMDLPPPVSQKPYEKILRKINLTSCKVADDSMKNAAKEEILASGSNEICVSGDGTWETRGHTSRIGVCCE
;
A
#
# COMPACT_ATOMS: atom_id res chain seq x y z
N MET A 1 16.10 -0.03 -14.41
CA MET A 1 15.84 1.18 -13.59
C MET A 1 14.86 0.78 -12.47
N ARG A 2 15.32 0.65 -11.22
CA ARG A 2 14.45 0.32 -10.07
C ARG A 2 13.84 1.60 -9.51
N THR A 3 12.88 2.16 -10.23
CA THR A 3 12.26 3.45 -9.87
C THR A 3 10.78 3.24 -9.60
N VAL A 4 10.42 3.24 -8.32
CA VAL A 4 9.02 3.27 -7.84
C VAL A 4 8.69 4.73 -7.49
N GLY A 5 7.42 5.13 -7.61
CA GLY A 5 6.98 6.46 -7.16
C GLY A 5 7.33 7.65 -8.06
N GLN A 6 7.66 7.45 -9.33
CA GLN A 6 8.10 8.54 -10.24
C GLN A 6 6.98 9.47 -10.73
N GLY A 7 5.72 9.15 -10.44
CA GLY A 7 4.56 9.96 -10.80
C GLY A 7 4.39 10.19 -12.31
N PHE A 8 3.73 11.29 -12.66
CA PHE A 8 3.40 11.63 -14.04
C PHE A 8 4.65 11.90 -14.91
N TRP A 9 5.61 12.66 -14.38
CA TRP A 9 6.82 13.04 -15.10
C TRP A 9 7.72 11.86 -15.42
N GLY A 10 7.82 10.89 -14.51
CA GLY A 10 8.54 9.64 -14.77
C GLY A 10 7.99 8.89 -15.98
N ILE A 11 6.66 8.77 -16.07
CA ILE A 11 6.02 8.11 -17.21
C ILE A 11 6.27 8.90 -18.49
N LYS A 12 6.18 10.22 -18.44
CA LYS A 12 6.46 11.08 -19.61
C LYS A 12 7.88 10.90 -20.12
N HIS A 13 8.87 10.96 -19.22
CA HIS A 13 10.27 10.75 -19.57
C HIS A 13 10.52 9.35 -20.12
N PHE A 14 9.90 8.32 -19.52
CA PHE A 14 9.98 6.96 -20.01
C PHE A 14 9.44 6.82 -21.43
N CYS A 15 8.24 7.36 -21.71
CA CYS A 15 7.67 7.33 -23.06
C CYS A 15 8.57 8.04 -24.07
N THR A 16 9.11 9.21 -23.73
CA THR A 16 10.03 9.93 -24.60
C THR A 16 11.34 9.16 -24.85
N ALA A 17 11.92 8.55 -23.81
CA ALA A 17 13.16 7.79 -23.93
C ALA A 17 12.99 6.52 -24.78
N MET A 18 11.78 5.96 -24.81
CA MET A 18 11.44 4.74 -25.55
C MET A 18 10.83 5.01 -26.93
N ASP A 19 10.77 6.28 -27.36
CA ASP A 19 10.09 6.70 -28.60
C ASP A 19 8.62 6.21 -28.69
N LEU A 20 7.94 6.21 -27.55
CA LEU A 20 6.52 5.86 -27.42
C LEU A 20 5.64 7.11 -27.53
N PRO A 21 4.36 6.96 -27.94
CA PRO A 21 3.41 8.06 -27.87
C PRO A 21 3.32 8.62 -26.43
N PRO A 22 3.06 9.93 -26.29
CA PRO A 22 2.98 10.57 -24.98
C PRO A 22 1.88 9.93 -24.13
N PRO A 23 2.07 9.84 -22.81
CA PRO A 23 1.04 9.33 -21.92
C PRO A 23 -0.19 10.26 -21.94
N VAL A 24 -1.29 9.78 -21.35
CA VAL A 24 -2.50 10.59 -21.14
C VAL A 24 -2.16 11.94 -20.52
N SER A 25 -2.99 12.97 -20.77
CA SER A 25 -2.74 14.27 -20.15
C SER A 25 -2.81 14.21 -18.62
N GLN A 26 -2.18 15.18 -17.96
CA GLN A 26 -2.00 15.18 -16.50
C GLN A 26 -3.34 15.13 -15.73
N LYS A 27 -4.38 15.83 -16.21
CA LYS A 27 -5.70 15.86 -15.55
C LYS A 27 -6.35 14.46 -15.47
N PRO A 28 -6.50 13.70 -16.58
CA PRO A 28 -6.91 12.30 -16.54
C PRO A 28 -6.04 11.42 -15.65
N TYR A 29 -4.71 11.57 -15.71
CA TYR A 29 -3.78 10.81 -14.88
C TYR A 29 -4.08 11.00 -13.38
N GLU A 30 -4.19 12.26 -12.93
CA GLU A 30 -4.51 12.58 -11.54
C GLU A 30 -5.88 12.04 -11.11
N LYS A 31 -6.88 12.09 -12.01
CA LYS A 31 -8.21 11.52 -11.74
C LYS A 31 -8.15 10.01 -11.53
N ILE A 32 -7.38 9.31 -12.35
CA ILE A 32 -7.16 7.86 -12.22
C ILE A 32 -6.44 7.57 -10.91
N LEU A 33 -5.36 8.31 -10.60
CA LEU A 33 -4.57 8.12 -9.39
C LEU A 33 -5.42 8.30 -8.13
N ARG A 34 -6.27 9.34 -8.07
CA ARG A 34 -7.19 9.56 -6.95
C ARG A 34 -8.17 8.41 -6.78
N LYS A 35 -8.70 7.88 -7.89
CA LYS A 35 -9.63 6.75 -7.85
C LYS A 35 -8.95 5.49 -7.32
N ILE A 36 -7.75 5.19 -7.81
CA ILE A 36 -6.93 4.06 -7.33
C ILE A 36 -6.69 4.21 -5.83
N ASN A 37 -6.22 5.37 -5.38
CA ASN A 37 -5.94 5.61 -3.97
C ASN A 37 -7.19 5.38 -3.09
N LEU A 38 -8.33 5.95 -3.49
CA LEU A 38 -9.58 5.79 -2.75
C LEU A 38 -10.05 4.32 -2.70
N THR A 39 -9.91 3.58 -3.80
CA THR A 39 -10.23 2.14 -3.80
C THR A 39 -9.25 1.33 -2.95
N SER A 40 -7.96 1.66 -2.99
CA SER A 40 -6.93 1.00 -2.17
C SER A 40 -7.16 1.22 -0.68
N CYS A 41 -7.51 2.44 -0.25
CA CYS A 41 -7.87 2.71 1.14
C CYS A 41 -9.09 1.89 1.57
N LYS A 42 -10.14 1.82 0.75
CA LYS A 42 -11.33 1.01 1.05
C LYS A 42 -11.02 -0.47 1.19
N VAL A 43 -10.21 -1.01 0.26
CA VAL A 43 -9.78 -2.41 0.31
C VAL A 43 -8.94 -2.67 1.56
N ALA A 44 -8.06 -1.75 1.94
CA ALA A 44 -7.30 -1.86 3.18
C ALA A 44 -8.23 -1.87 4.42
N ASP A 45 -9.21 -0.96 4.49
CA ASP A 45 -10.18 -0.90 5.58
C ASP A 45 -11.00 -2.19 5.68
N ASP A 46 -11.49 -2.70 4.56
CA ASP A 46 -12.29 -3.93 4.51
C ASP A 46 -11.43 -5.15 4.88
N SER A 47 -10.18 -5.19 4.41
CA SER A 47 -9.22 -6.25 4.74
C SER A 47 -8.91 -6.27 6.23
N MET A 48 -8.65 -5.11 6.85
CA MET A 48 -8.39 -5.02 8.29
C MET A 48 -9.61 -5.45 9.12
N LYS A 49 -10.82 -5.05 8.70
CA LYS A 49 -12.06 -5.48 9.37
C LYS A 49 -12.29 -6.98 9.25
N ASN A 50 -11.98 -7.57 8.11
CA ASN A 50 -12.13 -9.02 7.92
C ASN A 50 -11.12 -9.79 8.77
N ALA A 51 -9.85 -9.37 8.78
CA ALA A 51 -8.83 -9.94 9.65
C ALA A 51 -9.25 -9.89 11.13
N ALA A 52 -9.80 -8.76 11.60
CA ALA A 52 -10.31 -8.65 12.96
C ALA A 52 -11.46 -9.64 13.26
N LYS A 53 -12.38 -9.84 12.32
CA LYS A 53 -13.46 -10.83 12.49
C LYS A 53 -12.93 -12.26 12.55
N GLU A 54 -11.96 -12.59 11.71
CA GLU A 54 -11.32 -13.91 11.69
C GLU A 54 -10.63 -14.21 13.03
N GLU A 55 -9.93 -13.22 13.60
CA GLU A 55 -9.27 -13.36 14.91
C GLU A 55 -10.26 -13.50 16.08
N ILE A 56 -11.39 -12.77 16.06
CA ILE A 56 -12.45 -12.96 17.08
C ILE A 56 -12.98 -14.39 17.04
N LEU A 57 -13.22 -14.93 15.84
CA LEU A 57 -13.72 -16.29 15.67
C LEU A 57 -12.71 -17.34 16.14
N ALA A 58 -11.41 -17.10 15.91
CA ALA A 58 -10.34 -18.00 16.33
C ALA A 58 -10.07 -17.96 17.85
N SER A 59 -10.07 -16.76 18.44
CA SER A 59 -9.69 -16.55 19.84
C SER A 59 -10.87 -16.60 20.82
N GLY A 60 -12.10 -16.39 20.36
CA GLY A 60 -13.30 -16.34 21.21
C GLY A 60 -13.40 -15.09 22.10
N SER A 61 -12.50 -14.12 21.91
CA SER A 61 -12.42 -12.87 22.67
C SER A 61 -12.55 -11.66 21.74
N ASN A 62 -13.35 -10.66 22.16
CA ASN A 62 -13.50 -9.39 21.43
C ASN A 62 -12.40 -8.36 21.74
N GLU A 63 -11.51 -8.67 22.69
CA GLU A 63 -10.36 -7.83 23.05
C GLU A 63 -9.17 -8.15 22.15
N ILE A 64 -9.29 -7.86 20.86
CA ILE A 64 -8.20 -7.96 19.90
C ILE A 64 -7.43 -6.63 19.93
N CYS A 65 -6.19 -6.68 20.40
CA CYS A 65 -5.23 -5.59 20.26
C CYS A 65 -4.27 -5.95 19.13
N VAL A 66 -3.86 -4.97 18.33
CA VAL A 66 -2.80 -5.18 17.33
C VAL A 66 -1.50 -5.42 18.08
N SER A 67 -1.02 -6.66 18.11
CA SER A 67 0.26 -7.03 18.68
C SER A 67 1.37 -6.67 17.69
N GLY A 68 1.98 -5.50 17.89
CA GLY A 68 3.18 -5.05 17.14
C GLY A 68 2.91 -4.01 16.06
N ASP A 69 3.97 -3.33 15.64
CA ASP A 69 4.08 -2.27 14.63
C ASP A 69 3.72 -2.71 13.19
N GLY A 70 2.95 -3.79 13.03
CA GLY A 70 2.52 -4.32 11.74
C GLY A 70 3.60 -5.03 10.93
N THR A 71 4.81 -5.19 11.48
CA THR A 71 5.82 -6.08 10.91
C THR A 71 5.41 -7.52 11.13
N TRP A 72 5.43 -8.32 10.06
CA TRP A 72 5.12 -9.74 10.11
C TRP A 72 6.30 -10.46 10.78
N GLU A 73 6.40 -10.40 12.11
CA GLU A 73 7.41 -11.19 12.82
C GLU A 73 6.98 -12.67 12.79
N THR A 74 7.78 -13.46 12.09
CA THR A 74 7.79 -14.91 12.25
C THR A 74 8.17 -15.19 13.71
N ARG A 75 7.32 -15.91 14.44
CA ARG A 75 7.45 -16.18 15.88
C ARG A 75 8.86 -16.73 16.19
N GLY A 76 9.70 -15.91 16.84
CA GLY A 76 11.05 -16.30 17.30
C GLY A 76 12.23 -15.47 16.79
N HIS A 77 12.00 -14.46 15.94
CA HIS A 77 13.04 -13.54 15.49
C HIS A 77 12.72 -12.12 15.92
N THR A 78 13.59 -11.51 16.73
CA THR A 78 13.48 -10.08 17.12
C THR A 78 14.40 -9.25 16.23
N SER A 79 13.83 -8.30 15.48
CA SER A 79 14.63 -7.30 14.76
C SER A 79 15.30 -6.32 15.75
N ARG A 80 16.61 -6.06 15.60
CA ARG A 80 17.31 -4.97 16.33
C ARG A 80 17.03 -3.57 15.78
N ILE A 81 16.29 -3.49 14.68
CA ILE A 81 15.97 -2.25 13.98
C ILE A 81 14.45 -2.14 14.01
N GLY A 82 13.93 -1.40 14.99
CA GLY A 82 12.54 -1.00 14.99
C GLY A 82 12.25 -0.13 13.76
N VAL A 83 11.04 -0.23 13.23
CA VAL A 83 10.57 0.63 12.15
C VAL A 83 10.46 2.05 12.71
N CYS A 84 11.41 2.92 12.36
CA CYS A 84 11.26 4.35 12.59
C CYS A 84 10.28 4.87 11.55
N CYS A 85 9.06 5.21 11.97
CA CYS A 85 8.19 6.05 11.17
C CYS A 85 8.79 7.47 11.17
N GLU A 86 9.42 7.85 10.06
CA GLU A 86 9.55 9.27 9.67
C GLU A 86 8.36 9.70 8.82
#